data_AF-A0A084SYS5-F1
#
_entry.id   AF-A0A084SYS5-F1
#
_cell.length_a   1.000
_cell.length_b   1.000
_cell.length_c   1.000
_cell.angle_alpha   90.00
_cell.angle_beta   90.00
_cell.angle_gamma   90.00
#
_symmetry.space_group_name_H-M   'P 1'
#
loop_
_entity.id
_entity.type
_entity.pdbx_description
1 polymer ?
#
loop_
_entity_poly.entity_id
_entity_poly.type
_entity_poly.pdbx_seq_one_letter_code
_entity_poly.pdbx_strand_id
1 'polypeptide(L)'
;MLGEFLLYRPGPHEYGLAKINEGMRQNDAEAFHSSLVFGQEPNLAYYYGTVPELADPQGVQPVVYIDAHDQPLILPVASSIDRFFDLFSRYLEAMAEDPLYVEEHHSSIAFPWDVPELVARDEPLVRMVEANHFDILLKDDEHSRNWLARIRQYVRHGGE
;
A
#
# COMPACT_ATOMS: atom_id res chain seq x y z
N MET A 1 -7.74 -3.63 17.07
CA MET A 1 -8.77 -4.23 16.18
C MET A 1 -8.03 -4.93 15.06
N LEU A 2 -8.48 -6.13 14.67
CA LEU A 2 -7.84 -7.02 13.69
C LEU A 2 -7.35 -6.29 12.44
N GLY A 3 -6.30 -6.82 11.82
CA GLY A 3 -5.95 -6.58 10.41
C GLY A 3 -7.03 -7.11 9.48
N GLU A 4 -8.27 -6.66 9.66
CA GLU A 4 -9.34 -6.88 8.72
C GLU A 4 -8.93 -6.16 7.44
N PHE A 5 -8.81 -6.93 6.37
CA PHE A 5 -8.56 -6.41 5.04
C PHE A 5 -9.77 -6.77 4.20
N LEU A 6 -10.51 -5.76 3.78
CA LEU A 6 -11.70 -5.94 2.96
C LEU A 6 -11.31 -5.80 1.50
N LEU A 7 -11.55 -6.86 0.74
CA LEU A 7 -11.42 -6.86 -0.70
C LEU A 7 -12.74 -6.50 -1.38
N TYR A 8 -12.67 -5.54 -2.29
CA TYR A 8 -13.82 -5.18 -3.11
C TYR A 8 -14.08 -6.26 -4.15
N ARG A 9 -15.35 -6.63 -4.29
CA ARG A 9 -15.75 -7.65 -5.25
C ARG A 9 -15.67 -7.07 -6.68
N PRO A 10 -15.18 -7.85 -7.65
CA PRO A 10 -15.23 -7.46 -9.06
C PRO A 10 -16.69 -7.29 -9.55
N GLY A 11 -16.91 -6.35 -10.47
CA GLY A 11 -18.18 -6.17 -11.18
C GLY A 11 -18.94 -4.88 -10.83
N PRO A 12 -20.07 -4.62 -11.52
CA PRO A 12 -20.77 -3.33 -11.48
C PRO A 12 -21.84 -3.21 -10.37
N HIS A 13 -21.88 -4.13 -9.41
CA HIS A 13 -22.86 -4.08 -8.33
C HIS A 13 -22.58 -2.94 -7.35
N GLU A 14 -23.54 -2.58 -6.50
CA GLU A 14 -23.50 -1.40 -5.62
C GLU A 14 -22.23 -1.31 -4.74
N TYR A 15 -21.76 -2.46 -4.25
CA TYR A 15 -20.51 -2.58 -3.48
C TYR A 15 -19.34 -3.15 -4.28
N GLY A 16 -19.40 -2.99 -5.61
CA GLY A 16 -18.43 -3.52 -6.55
C GLY A 16 -17.30 -2.53 -6.81
N LEU A 17 -16.13 -3.05 -7.16
CA LEU A 17 -14.92 -2.27 -7.39
C LEU A 17 -15.17 -1.07 -8.33
N ALA A 18 -15.98 -1.25 -9.38
CA ALA A 18 -16.32 -0.17 -10.31
C ALA A 18 -17.10 0.98 -9.65
N LYS A 19 -18.12 0.66 -8.84
CA LYS A 19 -18.96 1.67 -8.17
C LYS A 19 -18.25 2.36 -7.03
N ILE A 20 -17.44 1.61 -6.28
CA ILE A 20 -16.62 2.18 -5.21
C ILE A 20 -15.62 3.19 -5.77
N ASN A 21 -14.89 2.83 -6.83
CA ASN A 21 -13.93 3.74 -7.45
C ASN A 21 -14.61 4.93 -8.16
N GLU A 22 -15.83 4.75 -8.70
CA GLU A 22 -16.62 5.88 -9.21
C GLU A 22 -16.92 6.89 -8.10
N GLY A 23 -17.33 6.42 -6.92
CA GLY A 23 -17.54 7.27 -5.75
C GLY A 23 -16.26 7.92 -5.22
N MET A 24 -15.16 7.16 -5.15
CA MET A 24 -13.86 7.69 -4.68
C MET A 24 -13.33 8.79 -5.57
N ARG A 25 -13.53 8.72 -6.89
CA ARG A 25 -13.16 9.80 -7.82
C ARG A 25 -14.00 11.07 -7.68
N GLN A 26 -15.05 11.07 -6.85
CA GLN A 26 -15.75 12.30 -6.48
C GLN A 26 -15.05 13.03 -5.32
N ASN A 27 -14.09 12.36 -4.66
CA ASN A 27 -13.17 13.00 -3.75
C ASN A 27 -12.06 13.65 -4.59
N ASP A 28 -11.85 14.95 -4.44
CA ASP A 28 -10.86 15.74 -5.20
C ASP A 28 -9.39 15.39 -4.88
N ALA A 29 -9.12 14.31 -4.14
CA ALA A 29 -7.78 13.83 -3.89
C ALA A 29 -7.23 13.06 -5.10
N GLU A 30 -6.13 13.58 -5.69
CA GLU A 30 -5.43 12.99 -6.84
C GLU A 30 -5.19 11.48 -6.69
N ALA A 31 -4.88 11.03 -5.46
CA ALA A 31 -4.68 9.62 -5.11
C ALA A 31 -5.79 8.70 -5.67
N PHE A 32 -7.05 9.12 -5.60
CA PHE A 32 -8.20 8.33 -6.05
C PHE A 32 -8.48 8.48 -7.55
N HIS A 33 -7.98 9.54 -8.19
CA HIS A 33 -8.08 9.73 -9.63
C HIS A 33 -7.08 8.85 -10.37
N SER A 34 -5.83 8.78 -9.88
CA SER A 34 -4.77 8.02 -10.53
C SER A 34 -4.72 6.55 -10.08
N SER A 35 -5.54 6.15 -9.10
CA SER A 35 -5.54 4.77 -8.57
C SER A 35 -6.85 4.02 -8.80
N LEU A 36 -6.76 2.70 -8.91
CA LEU A 36 -7.88 1.78 -8.83
C LEU A 36 -7.84 1.05 -7.48
N VAL A 37 -8.64 1.52 -6.52
CA VAL A 37 -8.72 0.95 -5.18
C VAL A 37 -9.39 -0.42 -5.23
N PHE A 38 -8.75 -1.43 -4.64
CA PHE A 38 -9.24 -2.81 -4.63
C PHE A 38 -9.47 -3.35 -3.21
N GLY A 39 -8.95 -2.67 -2.18
CA GLY A 39 -9.21 -3.05 -0.80
C GLY A 39 -9.01 -1.92 0.19
N GLN A 40 -9.41 -2.17 1.43
CA GLN A 40 -9.35 -1.21 2.53
C GLN A 40 -9.21 -1.92 3.88
N GLU A 41 -8.77 -1.17 4.89
CA GLU A 41 -8.96 -1.57 6.30
C GLU A 41 -10.33 -1.07 6.79
N PRO A 42 -11.24 -1.95 7.23
CA PRO A 42 -12.57 -1.58 7.69
C PRO A 42 -12.53 -0.55 8.82
N ASN A 43 -13.44 0.42 8.75
CA ASN A 43 -13.60 1.52 9.72
C ASN A 43 -12.43 2.51 9.78
N LEU A 44 -11.42 2.35 8.93
CA LEU A 44 -10.31 3.29 8.76
C LEU A 44 -10.36 3.87 7.34
N ALA A 45 -9.80 5.07 7.17
CA ALA A 45 -9.69 5.70 5.85
C ALA A 45 -8.44 5.22 5.09
N TYR A 46 -8.08 3.93 5.24
CA TYR A 46 -6.88 3.32 4.69
C TYR A 46 -7.24 2.39 3.54
N TYR A 47 -6.65 2.66 2.38
CA TYR A 47 -6.99 2.01 1.13
C TYR A 47 -5.77 1.46 0.42
N TYR A 48 -5.99 0.47 -0.43
CA TYR A 48 -4.97 -0.12 -1.29
C TYR A 48 -5.46 -0.07 -2.73
N GLY A 49 -4.64 0.53 -3.59
CA GLY A 49 -5.00 0.73 -5.00
C GLY A 49 -3.85 0.45 -5.94
N THR A 50 -4.18 -0.04 -7.14
CA THR A 50 -3.20 -0.10 -8.22
C THR A 50 -3.07 1.25 -8.91
N VAL A 51 -1.94 1.53 -9.54
CA VAL A 51 -1.71 2.76 -10.32
C VAL A 51 -1.59 2.41 -11.82
N PRO A 52 -2.69 2.49 -12.61
CA PRO A 52 -2.69 2.08 -14.01
C PRO A 52 -1.68 2.81 -14.89
N GLU A 53 -1.40 4.09 -14.62
CA GLU A 53 -0.45 4.89 -15.40
C GLU A 53 1.00 4.42 -15.25
N LEU A 54 1.30 3.67 -14.19
CA LEU A 54 2.63 3.11 -13.90
C LEU A 54 2.74 1.63 -14.30
N ALA A 55 1.81 1.13 -15.12
CA ALA A 55 1.86 -0.25 -15.59
C ALA A 55 3.11 -0.53 -16.42
N ASP A 56 3.69 -1.72 -16.25
CA ASP A 56 4.78 -2.20 -17.11
C ASP A 56 4.25 -2.60 -18.51
N PRO A 57 5.13 -2.94 -19.48
CA PRO A 57 4.70 -3.36 -20.82
C PRO A 57 3.77 -4.59 -20.87
N GLN A 58 3.71 -5.36 -19.79
CA GLN A 58 2.85 -6.53 -19.62
C GLN A 58 1.53 -6.17 -18.94
N GLY A 59 1.35 -4.92 -18.52
CA GLY A 59 0.16 -4.42 -17.85
C GLY A 59 0.17 -4.61 -16.32
N VAL A 60 1.29 -5.00 -15.73
CA VAL A 60 1.42 -5.18 -14.27
C VAL A 60 1.53 -3.80 -13.62
N GLN A 61 0.64 -3.52 -12.67
CA GLN A 61 0.51 -2.21 -12.02
C GLN A 61 1.04 -2.28 -10.59
N PRO A 62 1.80 -1.27 -10.12
CA PRO A 62 2.20 -1.20 -8.72
C PRO A 62 1.00 -0.92 -7.82
N VAL A 63 1.14 -1.25 -6.54
CA VAL A 63 0.17 -1.00 -5.48
C VAL A 63 0.68 0.11 -4.56
N VAL A 64 -0.21 1.04 -4.25
CA VAL A 64 -0.02 2.07 -3.24
C VAL A 64 -0.97 1.85 -2.07
N TYR A 65 -0.48 2.18 -0.87
CA TYR A 65 -1.28 2.45 0.31
C TYR A 65 -1.70 3.92 0.29
N ILE A 66 -2.96 4.19 0.61
CA ILE A 66 -3.54 5.53 0.66
C ILE A 66 -4.17 5.72 2.04
N ASP A 67 -3.58 6.57 2.84
CA ASP A 67 -4.22 7.16 4.01
C ASP A 67 -5.01 8.39 3.54
N ALA A 68 -6.33 8.36 3.68
CA ALA A 68 -7.23 9.41 3.19
C ALA A 68 -7.79 10.31 4.31
N HIS A 69 -7.12 10.40 5.46
CA HIS A 69 -7.39 11.44 6.45
C HIS A 69 -7.03 12.85 5.92
N ASP A 70 -7.24 13.89 6.73
CA ASP A 70 -7.23 15.32 6.34
C ASP A 70 -6.07 15.75 5.42
N GLN A 71 -4.89 15.16 5.58
CA GLN A 71 -3.79 15.28 4.63
C GLN A 71 -3.49 13.90 4.06
N PRO A 72 -4.02 13.59 2.85
CA PRO A 72 -3.82 12.26 2.30
C PRO A 72 -2.35 11.95 2.12
N LEU A 73 -1.93 10.77 2.58
CA LEU A 73 -0.59 10.24 2.41
C LEU A 73 -0.63 9.00 1.54
N ILE A 74 0.29 8.93 0.58
CA ILE A 74 0.35 7.85 -0.40
C ILE A 74 1.72 7.21 -0.27
N LEU A 75 1.76 5.89 -0.13
CA LEU A 75 3.00 5.14 0.01
C LEU A 75 3.04 4.01 -1.03
N PRO A 76 4.08 3.89 -1.87
CA PRO A 76 4.27 2.70 -2.68
C PRO A 76 4.58 1.50 -1.77
N VAL A 77 3.86 0.39 -1.96
CA VAL A 77 3.95 -0.79 -1.06
C VAL A 77 4.22 -2.11 -1.77
N ALA A 78 3.94 -2.23 -3.08
CA ALA A 78 4.30 -3.41 -3.86
C ALA A 78 4.34 -3.09 -5.36
N SER A 79 5.10 -3.86 -6.14
CA SER A 79 5.20 -3.71 -7.59
C SER A 79 4.02 -4.32 -8.35
N SER A 80 3.18 -5.11 -7.68
CA SER A 80 2.04 -5.80 -8.25
C SER A 80 1.05 -6.23 -7.16
N ILE A 81 -0.18 -6.60 -7.55
CA ILE A 81 -1.16 -7.20 -6.63
C ILE A 81 -0.63 -8.52 -6.05
N ASP A 82 0.00 -9.37 -6.86
CA ASP A 82 0.55 -10.64 -6.38
C ASP A 82 1.63 -10.42 -5.33
N ARG A 83 2.53 -9.45 -5.57
CA ARG A 83 3.54 -9.05 -4.58
C ARG A 83 2.93 -8.44 -3.33
N PHE A 84 1.89 -7.62 -3.49
CA PHE A 84 1.16 -7.09 -2.35
C PHE A 84 0.64 -8.21 -1.44
N PHE A 85 -0.01 -9.23 -2.00
CA PHE A 85 -0.52 -10.33 -1.18
C PHE A 85 0.57 -11.22 -0.56
N ASP A 86 1.69 -11.46 -1.25
CA ASP A 86 2.86 -12.16 -0.68
C ASP A 86 3.47 -11.37 0.50
N LEU A 87 3.59 -10.05 0.36
CA LEU A 87 4.08 -9.20 1.44
C LEU A 87 3.09 -9.12 2.60
N PHE A 88 1.79 -8.98 2.29
CA PHE A 88 0.74 -8.91 3.28
C PHE A 88 0.63 -10.23 4.07
N SER A 89 0.77 -11.39 3.43
CA SER A 89 0.77 -12.68 4.14
C SER A 89 1.97 -12.79 5.10
N ARG A 90 3.16 -12.37 4.68
CA ARG A 90 4.35 -12.35 5.56
C ARG A 90 4.19 -11.41 6.75
N TYR A 91 3.53 -10.27 6.54
CA TYR A 91 3.17 -9.37 7.62
C TYR A 91 2.20 -10.05 8.60
N LEU A 92 1.16 -10.73 8.11
CA LEU A 92 0.22 -11.46 8.98
C LEU A 92 0.91 -12.58 9.77
N GLU A 93 1.86 -13.27 9.16
CA GLU A 93 2.70 -14.27 9.85
C GLU A 93 3.54 -13.62 10.96
N ALA A 94 4.21 -12.50 10.68
CA ALA A 94 4.98 -11.77 11.70
C ALA A 94 4.10 -11.24 12.84
N MET A 95 2.90 -10.74 12.51
CA MET A 95 1.93 -10.27 13.50
C MET A 95 1.43 -11.42 14.39
N ALA A 96 1.24 -12.62 13.83
CA ALA A 96 0.82 -13.79 14.59
C ALA A 96 1.87 -14.24 15.62
N GLU A 97 3.14 -13.88 15.41
CA GLU A 97 4.25 -14.13 16.34
C GLU A 97 4.50 -12.96 17.32
N ASP A 98 3.83 -11.82 17.16
CA ASP A 98 3.96 -10.66 18.04
C ASP A 98 3.40 -10.98 19.44
N PRO A 99 4.21 -10.92 20.52
CA PRO A 99 3.74 -11.16 21.88
C PRO A 99 2.55 -10.29 22.28
N LEU A 100 2.52 -9.02 21.85
CA LEU A 100 1.41 -8.11 22.16
C LEU A 100 0.11 -8.59 21.49
N TYR A 101 0.22 -9.15 20.29
CA TYR A 101 -0.93 -9.68 19.57
C TYR A 101 -1.44 -10.98 20.21
N VAL A 102 -0.51 -11.85 20.62
CA VAL A 102 -0.83 -13.12 21.28
C VAL A 102 -1.52 -12.89 22.63
N GLU A 103 -1.07 -11.90 23.41
CA GLU A 103 -1.56 -11.66 24.77
C GLU A 103 -2.77 -10.72 24.82
N GLU A 104 -2.77 -9.67 24.01
CA GLU A 104 -3.74 -8.56 24.10
C GLU A 104 -4.60 -8.37 22.84
N HIS A 105 -4.35 -9.15 21.77
CA HIS A 105 -4.98 -8.96 20.46
C HIS A 105 -4.75 -7.57 19.87
N HIS A 106 -3.64 -6.95 20.25
CA HIS A 106 -3.13 -5.68 19.73
C HIS A 106 -1.80 -5.92 19.04
N SER A 107 -1.61 -5.42 17.82
CA SER A 107 -0.33 -5.53 17.13
C SER A 107 0.55 -4.34 17.46
N SER A 108 1.83 -4.59 17.75
CA SER A 108 2.88 -3.58 17.83
C SER A 108 3.42 -3.18 16.45
N ILE A 109 3.05 -3.91 15.41
CA ILE A 109 3.42 -3.67 14.01
C ILE A 109 2.19 -3.39 13.14
N ALA A 110 2.29 -2.42 12.24
CA ALA A 110 1.27 -2.10 11.25
C ALA A 110 1.83 -2.14 9.83
N PHE A 111 1.07 -2.72 8.89
CA PHE A 111 1.40 -2.64 7.47
C PHE A 111 0.95 -1.29 6.89
N PRO A 112 1.75 -0.62 6.04
CA PRO A 112 3.13 -0.95 5.68
C PRO A 112 4.19 -0.36 6.64
N TRP A 113 3.77 0.47 7.60
CA TRP A 113 4.59 1.37 8.40
C TRP A 113 5.74 0.73 9.17
N ASP A 114 5.51 -0.41 9.81
CA ASP A 114 6.48 -1.06 10.69
C ASP A 114 7.25 -2.20 10.02
N VAL A 115 7.02 -2.40 8.72
CA VAL A 115 7.64 -3.47 7.93
C VAL A 115 8.27 -2.98 6.62
N PRO A 116 8.99 -1.84 6.58
CA PRO A 116 9.64 -1.35 5.37
C PRO A 116 10.65 -2.36 4.79
N GLU A 117 11.26 -3.21 5.62
CA GLU A 117 12.17 -4.27 5.18
C GLU A 117 11.47 -5.37 4.38
N LEU A 118 10.19 -5.65 4.66
CA LEU A 118 9.41 -6.58 3.83
C LEU A 118 9.15 -5.93 2.48
N VAL A 119 8.69 -4.68 2.46
CA VAL A 119 8.45 -3.92 1.22
C VAL A 119 9.72 -3.78 0.38
N ALA A 120 10.87 -3.52 1.01
CA ALA A 120 12.16 -3.35 0.33
C ALA A 120 12.68 -4.62 -0.36
N ARG A 121 12.13 -5.81 -0.07
CA ARG A 121 12.46 -7.06 -0.78
C ARG A 121 11.83 -7.14 -2.17
N ASP A 122 10.86 -6.28 -2.46
CA ASP A 122 10.28 -6.14 -3.78
C ASP A 122 11.22 -5.32 -4.68
N GLU A 123 12.21 -5.97 -5.28
CA GLU A 123 13.21 -5.29 -6.11
C GLU A 123 12.61 -4.49 -7.27
N PRO A 124 11.58 -4.98 -8.00
CA PRO A 124 10.87 -4.14 -8.97
C PRO A 124 10.31 -2.84 -8.38
N LEU A 125 9.67 -2.90 -7.21
CA LEU A 125 9.17 -1.69 -6.53
C LEU A 125 10.31 -0.72 -6.19
N VAL A 126 11.41 -1.24 -5.65
CA VAL A 126 12.60 -0.45 -5.31
C VAL A 126 13.10 0.30 -6.53
N ARG A 127 13.23 -0.37 -7.69
CA ARG A 127 13.67 0.28 -8.93
C ARG A 127 12.74 1.41 -9.36
N MET A 128 11.43 1.25 -9.19
CA MET A 128 10.45 2.31 -9.48
C MET A 128 10.59 3.50 -8.53
N VAL A 129 10.85 3.25 -7.24
CA VAL A 129 11.11 4.27 -6.22
C VAL A 129 12.44 5.01 -6.48
N GLU A 130 13.47 4.32 -6.95
CA GLU A 130 14.75 4.94 -7.32
C GLU A 130 14.64 5.77 -8.61
N ALA A 131 13.78 5.35 -9.54
CA ALA A 131 13.47 6.07 -10.76
C ALA A 131 12.44 7.20 -10.58
N ASN A 132 11.98 7.44 -9.34
CA ASN A 132 10.99 8.47 -9.00
C ASN A 132 9.65 8.34 -9.78
N HIS A 133 9.25 7.11 -10.11
CA HIS A 133 8.00 6.89 -10.87
C HIS A 133 6.74 7.33 -10.11
N PHE A 134 6.79 7.43 -8.77
CA PHE A 134 5.65 7.78 -7.94
C PHE A 134 5.52 9.29 -7.65
N ASP A 135 6.38 10.15 -8.19
CA ASP A 135 6.36 11.61 -7.94
C ASP A 135 5.03 12.27 -8.33
N ILE A 136 4.28 11.67 -9.25
CA ILE A 136 2.93 12.14 -9.63
C ILE A 136 1.90 12.01 -8.49
N LEU A 137 2.14 11.11 -7.53
CA LEU A 137 1.26 10.84 -6.40
C LEU A 137 1.82 11.40 -5.09
N LEU A 138 3.13 11.28 -4.90
CA LEU A 138 3.77 11.61 -3.63
C LEU A 138 3.76 13.12 -3.38
N LYS A 139 3.38 13.49 -2.16
CA LYS A 139 3.57 14.85 -1.67
C LYS A 139 5.03 15.02 -1.25
N ASP A 140 5.54 16.24 -1.41
CA ASP A 140 6.87 16.61 -0.90
C ASP A 140 6.81 16.91 0.61
N ASP A 141 6.38 15.91 1.39
CA ASP A 141 6.27 15.98 2.84
C ASP A 141 7.26 15.03 3.55
N GLU A 142 7.44 15.22 4.85
CA GLU A 142 8.41 14.47 5.64
C GLU A 142 8.09 12.97 5.74
N HIS A 143 6.81 12.59 5.80
CA HIS A 143 6.40 11.19 5.92
C HIS A 143 6.70 10.44 4.63
N SER A 144 6.32 11.03 3.48
CA SER A 144 6.63 10.48 2.15
C SER A 144 8.16 10.33 1.96
N ARG A 145 8.94 11.37 2.28
CA ARG A 145 10.41 11.32 2.17
C ARG A 145 11.03 10.28 3.10
N ASN A 146 10.57 10.18 4.35
CA ASN A 146 11.05 9.20 5.32
C ASN A 146 10.75 7.77 4.86
N TRP A 147 9.54 7.51 4.38
CA TRP A 147 9.17 6.21 3.82
C TRP A 147 10.10 5.77 2.69
N LEU A 148 10.29 6.63 1.67
CA LEU A 148 11.20 6.31 0.56
C LEU A 148 12.65 6.13 1.04
N ALA A 149 13.09 6.90 2.04
CA ALA A 149 14.41 6.76 2.63
C ALA A 149 14.58 5.41 3.33
N ARG A 150 13.58 4.93 4.08
CA ARG A 150 13.59 3.62 4.73
C ARG A 150 13.69 2.51 3.68
N ILE A 151 12.84 2.51 2.64
CA ILE A 151 12.92 1.52 1.55
C ILE A 151 14.35 1.48 0.96
N ARG A 152 14.92 2.64 0.62
CA ARG A 152 16.27 2.74 0.04
C ARG A 152 17.36 2.29 1.02
N GLN A 153 17.19 2.54 2.32
CA GLN A 153 18.16 2.16 3.35
C GLN A 153 18.25 0.64 3.51
N TYR A 154 17.12 -0.07 3.55
CA TYR A 154 17.13 -1.53 3.69
C TYR A 154 17.75 -2.24 2.49
N VAL A 155 17.61 -1.70 1.29
CA VAL A 155 18.29 -2.21 0.09
C VAL A 155 19.82 -2.11 0.22
N ARG A 156 20.33 -1.04 0.82
CA ARG A 156 21.77 -0.81 0.99
C ARG A 156 22.39 -1.66 2.10
N HIS A 157 21.60 -2.11 3.08
CA HIS A 157 22.09 -2.86 4.24
C HIS A 157 21.68 -4.35 4.25
N GLY A 158 20.71 -4.77 3.42
CA GLY A 158 20.28 -6.17 3.30
C GLY A 158 21.10 -7.01 2.32
N GLY A 159 22.26 -6.52 1.88
CA GLY A 159 23.19 -7.19 0.96
C GLY A 159 24.39 -7.86 1.65
N GLU A 160 24.26 -8.26 2.91
CA GLU A 160 25.23 -9.08 3.65
C GLU A 160 24.70 -10.49 3.92
#